data_AF-A0A968PXP0-F1
#
_entry.id   AF-A0A968PXP0-F1
#
_cell.length_a   1.000
_cell.length_b   1.000
_cell.length_c   1.000
_cell.angle_alpha   90.00
_cell.angle_beta   90.00
_cell.angle_gamma   90.00
#
_symmetry.space_group_name_H-M   'P 1'
#
loop_
_entity.id
_entity.type
_entity.pdbx_description
1 polymer ?
#
loop_
_entity_poly.entity_id
_entity_poly.type
_entity_poly.pdbx_seq_one_letter_code
_entity_poly.pdbx_strand_id
1 'polypeptide(L)'
;MTNWSVGETLLVLDAVLAPDSLSNLEELMIRHCSEGKTYAQIAQMTGYDDDYIRTVGFRLWRRLSQAMSIRVSKSNFQAILRHYQESPIAVCNQSSA
;
A
#
# COMPACT_ATOMS: atom_id res chain seq x y z
N MET A 1 -15.03 -15.96 3.03
CA MET A 1 -14.91 -14.58 2.50
C MET A 1 -14.27 -13.74 3.58
N THR A 2 -12.94 -13.71 3.63
CA THR A 2 -12.17 -13.01 4.67
C THR A 2 -12.08 -11.53 4.30
N ASN A 3 -12.98 -10.73 4.87
CA ASN A 3 -12.94 -9.27 4.76
C ASN A 3 -11.90 -8.75 5.76
N TRP A 4 -10.62 -8.74 5.40
CA TRP A 4 -9.59 -8.13 6.25
C TRP A 4 -9.95 -6.68 6.54
N SER A 5 -9.63 -6.26 7.75
CA SER A 5 -9.72 -4.86 8.15
C SER A 5 -8.54 -4.07 7.59
N VAL A 6 -8.73 -2.76 7.40
CA VAL A 6 -7.63 -1.84 7.04
C VAL A 6 -6.45 -1.98 8.00
N GLY A 7 -6.71 -2.26 9.29
CA GLY A 7 -5.65 -2.44 10.29
C GLY A 7 -4.72 -3.62 9.98
N GLU A 8 -5.26 -4.75 9.54
CA GLU A 8 -4.44 -5.92 9.19
C GLU A 8 -3.62 -5.67 7.91
N THR A 9 -4.20 -4.94 6.94
CA THR A 9 -3.46 -4.48 5.76
C THR A 9 -2.25 -3.63 6.17
N LEU A 10 -2.43 -2.66 7.07
CA LEU A 10 -1.33 -1.81 7.52
C LEU A 10 -0.23 -2.62 8.21
N LEU A 11 -0.60 -3.57 9.08
CA LEU A 11 0.37 -4.46 9.75
C LEU A 11 1.26 -5.24 8.77
N VAL A 12 0.67 -5.78 7.69
CA VAL A 12 1.44 -6.51 6.67
C VAL A 12 2.35 -5.56 5.89
N LEU A 13 1.87 -4.37 5.56
CA LEU A 13 2.68 -3.39 4.83
C LEU A 13 3.83 -2.84 5.66
N ASP A 14 3.65 -2.60 6.96
CA ASP A 14 4.75 -2.25 7.86
C ASP A 14 5.79 -3.36 7.93
N ALA A 15 5.37 -4.63 8.01
CA ALA A 15 6.31 -5.75 7.98
C ALA A 15 7.08 -5.85 6.66
N VAL A 16 6.43 -5.54 5.53
CA VAL A 16 7.05 -5.54 4.20
C VAL A 16 8.01 -4.38 4.02
N LEU A 17 7.72 -3.22 4.62
CA LEU A 17 8.54 -2.01 4.48
C LEU A 17 9.69 -1.92 5.49
N ALA A 18 9.73 -2.81 6.48
CA ALA A 18 10.77 -2.83 7.51
C ALA A 18 12.20 -2.75 6.90
N PRO A 19 13.10 -1.92 7.45
CA PRO A 19 12.96 -1.18 8.72
C PRO A 19 12.17 0.13 8.62
N ASP A 20 11.75 0.55 7.43
CA ASP A 20 10.94 1.77 7.27
C ASP A 20 9.46 1.50 7.59
N SER A 21 8.75 2.53 8.04
CA SER A 21 7.31 2.46 8.31
C SER A 21 6.52 3.29 7.30
N LEU A 22 5.21 3.04 7.26
CA LEU A 22 4.27 3.96 6.60
C LEU A 22 4.19 5.26 7.42
N SER A 23 4.17 6.40 6.73
CA SER A 23 3.77 7.66 7.35
C SER A 23 2.25 7.74 7.49
N ASN A 24 1.76 8.59 8.40
CA ASN A 24 0.31 8.82 8.59
C ASN A 24 -0.43 9.10 7.26
N LEU A 25 0.19 9.85 6.35
CA LEU A 25 -0.39 10.15 5.03
C LEU A 25 -0.42 8.92 4.12
N GLU A 26 0.64 8.10 4.14
CA GLU A 26 0.67 6.84 3.40
C GLU A 26 -0.37 5.85 3.94
N GLU A 27 -0.54 5.73 5.26
CA GLU A 27 -1.60 4.92 5.86
C GLU A 27 -3.00 5.37 5.43
N LEU A 28 -3.25 6.69 5.44
CA LEU A 28 -4.51 7.27 4.95
C LEU A 28 -4.72 6.97 3.47
N MET A 29 -3.68 7.05 2.65
CA MET A 29 -3.76 6.66 1.24
C MET A 29 -4.07 5.19 1.07
N ILE A 30 -3.43 4.29 1.82
CA ILE A 30 -3.73 2.85 1.79
C ILE A 30 -5.20 2.61 2.16
N ARG A 31 -5.69 3.22 3.25
CA ARG A 31 -7.08 3.12 3.71
C ARG A 31 -8.06 3.55 2.63
N HIS A 32 -7.89 4.76 2.11
CA HIS A 32 -8.82 5.32 1.12
C HIS A 32 -8.69 4.68 -0.26
N CYS A 33 -7.51 4.19 -0.65
CA CYS A 33 -7.34 3.44 -1.90
C CYS A 33 -7.99 2.04 -1.80
N SER A 34 -7.96 1.41 -0.62
CA SER A 34 -8.73 0.18 -0.36
C SER A 34 -10.25 0.40 -0.44
N GLU A 35 -10.72 1.62 -0.16
CA GLU A 35 -12.12 2.04 -0.34
C GLU A 35 -12.45 2.52 -1.77
N GLY A 36 -11.48 2.50 -2.70
CA GLY A 36 -11.67 2.92 -4.08
C GLY A 36 -11.62 4.44 -4.33
N LYS A 37 -11.23 5.26 -3.35
CA LYS A 37 -11.16 6.73 -3.48
C LYS A 37 -10.10 7.18 -4.48
N THR A 38 -10.33 8.31 -5.15
CA THR A 38 -9.36 8.95 -6.06
C THR A 38 -8.38 9.85 -5.31
N TYR A 39 -7.23 10.18 -5.92
CA TYR A 39 -6.29 11.12 -5.31
C TYR A 39 -6.92 12.49 -5.06
N ALA A 40 -7.78 12.97 -5.96
CA ALA A 40 -8.52 14.21 -5.76
C ALA A 40 -9.50 14.14 -4.58
N GLN A 41 -10.11 12.98 -4.32
CA GLN A 41 -10.95 12.78 -3.13
C GLN A 41 -10.11 12.74 -1.85
N ILE A 42 -8.97 12.05 -1.88
CA ILE A 42 -8.04 11.99 -0.75
C ILE A 42 -7.48 13.38 -0.43
N ALA A 43 -7.10 14.15 -1.44
CA ALA A 43 -6.65 15.54 -1.31
C ALA A 43 -7.70 16.39 -0.59
N GLN A 44 -8.95 16.35 -1.05
CA GLN A 44 -10.06 17.06 -0.40
C GLN A 44 -10.30 16.61 1.05
N MET A 45 -10.21 15.31 1.33
CA MET A 45 -10.43 14.77 2.68
C MET A 45 -9.30 15.10 3.65
N THR A 46 -8.07 15.24 3.15
CA THR A 46 -6.86 15.47 3.96
C THR A 46 -6.44 16.93 4.02
N GLY A 47 -7.01 17.79 3.17
CA GLY A 47 -6.64 19.19 3.05
C GLY A 47 -5.32 19.45 2.31
N TYR A 48 -4.75 18.42 1.66
CA TYR A 48 -3.56 18.55 0.84
C TYR A 48 -3.89 18.84 -0.62
N ASP A 49 -2.93 19.42 -1.34
CA ASP A 49 -3.02 19.56 -2.79
C ASP A 49 -3.01 18.20 -3.50
N ASP A 50 -3.79 18.13 -4.57
CA ASP A 50 -3.92 16.93 -5.42
C ASP A 50 -2.57 16.51 -6.04
N ASP A 51 -1.71 17.47 -6.40
CA ASP A 51 -0.36 17.19 -6.89
C ASP A 51 0.55 16.58 -5.81
N TYR A 52 0.43 17.05 -4.57
CA TYR A 52 1.15 16.49 -3.44
C TYR A 52 0.70 15.05 -3.17
N ILE A 53 -0.61 14.79 -3.13
CA ILE A 53 -1.15 13.43 -2.96
C ILE A 53 -0.66 12.50 -4.08
N ARG A 54 -0.63 12.95 -5.34
CA ARG A 54 -0.07 12.15 -6.44
C ARG A 54 1.41 11.84 -6.23
N THR A 55 2.18 12.82 -5.79
CA THR A 55 3.62 12.67 -5.55
C THR A 55 3.88 11.65 -4.43
N VAL A 56 3.18 11.77 -3.31
CA VAL A 56 3.30 10.82 -2.19
C VAL A 56 2.81 9.44 -2.62
N GLY A 57 1.67 9.35 -3.32
CA GLY A 57 1.14 8.09 -3.83
C GLY A 57 2.10 7.38 -4.78
N PHE A 58 2.71 8.11 -5.72
CA PHE A 58 3.72 7.54 -6.62
C PHE A 58 4.92 6.97 -5.86
N ARG A 59 5.41 7.69 -4.84
CA ARG A 59 6.52 7.22 -3.99
C ARG A 59 6.12 5.97 -3.19
N LEU A 60 4.92 5.96 -2.61
CA LEU A 60 4.39 4.82 -1.86
C LEU A 60 4.34 3.55 -2.72
N TRP A 61 3.71 3.61 -3.90
CA TRP A 61 3.60 2.44 -4.77
C TRP A 61 4.95 1.96 -5.28
N ARG A 62 5.90 2.87 -5.54
CA ARG A 62 7.25 2.52 -5.92
C ARG A 62 7.99 1.78 -4.79
N ARG A 63 7.91 2.28 -3.55
CA ARG A 63 8.51 1.63 -2.37
C ARG A 63 7.95 0.23 -2.17
N LEU A 64 6.62 0.10 -2.22
CA LEU A 64 5.96 -1.21 -2.12
C LEU A 64 6.37 -2.15 -3.25
N SER A 65 6.51 -1.63 -4.47
CA SER A 65 6.95 -2.46 -5.58
C SER A 65 8.36 -3.01 -5.41
N GLN A 66 9.25 -2.20 -4.82
CA GLN A 66 10.63 -2.60 -4.53
C GLN A 66 10.66 -3.63 -3.40
N ALA A 67 9.95 -3.38 -2.30
CA ALA A 67 9.91 -4.26 -1.15
C ALA A 67 9.30 -5.63 -1.47
N MET A 68 8.18 -5.65 -2.21
CA MET A 68 7.50 -6.90 -2.59
C MET A 68 8.10 -7.57 -3.83
N SER A 69 9.05 -6.92 -4.52
CA SER A 69 9.56 -7.34 -5.84
C SER A 69 8.46 -7.62 -6.89
N ILE A 70 7.31 -6.97 -6.75
CA ILE A 70 6.13 -7.11 -7.62
C ILE A 70 5.69 -5.71 -7.99
N ARG A 71 5.20 -5.49 -9.22
CA ARG A 71 4.66 -4.18 -9.62
C ARG A 71 3.39 -3.86 -8.83
N VAL A 72 3.48 -2.97 -7.86
CA VAL A 72 2.35 -2.43 -7.10
C VAL A 72 1.94 -1.08 -7.68
N SER A 73 0.65 -0.87 -7.87
CA SER A 73 0.01 0.37 -8.28
C SER A 73 -1.34 0.49 -7.59
N LYS A 74 -1.92 1.69 -7.56
CA LYS A 74 -3.28 1.89 -7.04
C LYS A 74 -4.29 0.89 -7.63
N SER A 75 -4.24 0.64 -8.94
CA SER A 75 -5.24 -0.18 -9.63
C SER A 75 -5.11 -1.68 -9.36
N ASN A 76 -3.92 -2.16 -9.02
CA ASN A 76 -3.70 -3.59 -8.73
C ASN A 76 -3.47 -3.88 -7.25
N PHE A 77 -3.31 -2.85 -6.41
CA PHE A 77 -3.01 -2.99 -4.99
C PHE A 77 -4.05 -3.86 -4.26
N GLN A 78 -5.35 -3.62 -4.49
CA GLN A 78 -6.40 -4.46 -3.89
C GLN A 78 -6.33 -5.91 -4.36
N ALA A 79 -5.97 -6.15 -5.62
CA ALA A 79 -5.80 -7.50 -6.15
C ALA A 79 -4.57 -8.18 -5.53
N ILE A 80 -3.44 -7.47 -5.43
CA ILE A 80 -2.21 -7.97 -4.79
C ILE A 80 -2.48 -8.32 -3.33
N LEU A 81 -3.14 -7.44 -2.58
CA LEU A 81 -3.54 -7.74 -1.19
C LEU A 81 -4.41 -8.99 -1.10
N ARG A 82 -5.40 -9.13 -1.99
CA ARG A 82 -6.24 -10.34 -2.03
C ARG A 82 -5.43 -11.59 -2.31
N HIS A 83 -4.48 -11.53 -3.24
CA HIS A 83 -3.59 -12.65 -3.52
C HIS A 83 -2.76 -13.00 -2.28
N TYR A 84 -2.15 -12.02 -1.61
CA TYR A 84 -1.44 -12.24 -0.35
C TYR A 84 -2.31 -12.88 0.74
N GLN A 85 -3.62 -12.62 0.75
CA GLN A 85 -4.58 -13.22 1.69
C GLN A 85 -4.92 -14.68 1.37
N GLU A 86 -5.11 -15.01 0.10
CA GLU A 86 -5.55 -16.34 -0.34
C GLU A 86 -4.37 -17.32 -0.43
N SER A 87 -3.18 -16.82 -0.74
CA SER A 87 -1.94 -17.57 -0.70
C SER A 87 -0.82 -16.56 -0.54
N PRO A 88 -0.09 -16.51 0.60
CA PRO A 88 1.03 -15.61 0.73
C PRO A 88 1.95 -15.87 -0.45
N ILE A 89 2.02 -14.92 -1.38
CA ILE A 89 2.95 -14.98 -2.51
C ILE A 89 4.28 -15.27 -1.84
N ALA A 90 4.94 -16.36 -2.24
CA ALA A 90 6.26 -16.68 -1.73
C ALA A 90 7.16 -15.49 -2.06
N VAL A 91 7.24 -14.54 -1.12
CA VAL A 91 8.26 -13.52 -1.09
C VAL A 91 9.50 -14.36 -0.90
N CYS A 92 10.21 -14.59 -2.00
CA CYS A 92 11.51 -15.22 -1.96
C CYS A 92 12.37 -14.35 -1.04
N ASN A 93 12.52 -14.78 0.21
CA ASN A 93 13.54 -14.29 1.11
C ASN A 93 14.85 -14.38 0.34
N GLN A 94 15.40 -13.23 -0.06
CA GLN A 94 16.82 -13.14 -0.34
C GLN A 94 17.55 -13.24 1.00
N SER A 95 17.59 -14.44 1.57
CA SER A 95 18.74 -14.86 2.37
C SER A 95 19.86 -15.10 1.38
N SER A 96 20.65 -14.06 1.15
CA SER A 96 21.99 -14.17 0.63
C SER A 96 22.96 -13.69 1.71
N ALA A 97 23.90 -14.59 2.01
CA ALA A 97 25.04 -14.51 2.92
C ALA A 97 24.75 -14.75 4.42
#